data_AF-A0A1H4VF80-F1
#
_entry.id   AF-A0A1H4VF80-F1
#
_cell.length_a   1.000
_cell.length_b   1.000
_cell.length_c   1.000
_cell.angle_alpha   90.00
_cell.angle_beta   90.00
_cell.angle_gamma   90.00
#
_symmetry.space_group_name_H-M   'P 1'
#
loop_
_entity.id
_entity.type
_entity.pdbx_description
1 polymer ?
#
loop_
_entity_poly.entity_id
_entity_poly.type
_entity_poly.pdbx_seq_one_letter_code
_entity_poly.pdbx_strand_id
1 'polypeptide(L)'
;MSGYTSVLPRVRRPLEIALAVLFHPADAFRELRGFRSFTSACILLLLTFAVRVVSILITSFHMTNLQPEDANIVLEFIRFIFPLLSWAVCCYLITSIMDGESFFSNVFLAVSYSMVPYILFTLPIAALTLLLTRDELYVYITLNSIVWLWVGVLLVINIAVMNDYSFKKTIGVTLLSLFALIIFWATIGLTFALTNHVIMFVKDVYNEVRYLMSN
;
A
#
# COMPACT_ATOMS: atom_id res chain seq x y z
N MET A 1 12.10 26.07 -28.66
CA MET A 1 13.15 25.05 -28.90
C MET A 1 13.28 24.17 -27.67
N SER A 2 13.62 22.89 -27.87
CA SER A 2 13.55 21.75 -26.93
C SER A 2 12.16 21.07 -26.93
N GLY A 3 11.90 19.99 -27.68
CA GLY A 3 12.82 19.09 -28.39
C GLY A 3 13.23 17.88 -27.56
N TYR A 4 12.27 17.16 -26.93
CA TYR A 4 12.49 15.82 -26.37
C TYR A 4 11.29 14.91 -26.67
N THR A 5 11.19 14.49 -27.92
CA THR A 5 10.43 13.30 -28.31
C THR A 5 11.36 12.10 -28.31
N SER A 6 11.72 11.58 -27.13
CA SER A 6 12.35 10.25 -27.04
C SER A 6 11.26 9.17 -27.13
N VAL A 7 11.06 8.69 -28.35
CA VAL A 7 10.25 7.51 -28.67
C VAL A 7 11.05 6.26 -28.25
N LEU A 8 11.09 5.95 -26.94
CA LEU A 8 11.62 4.67 -26.45
C LEU A 8 10.54 3.58 -26.47
N PRO A 9 10.89 2.31 -26.78
CA PRO A 9 9.95 1.20 -26.95
C PRO A 9 9.14 0.92 -25.67
N ARG A 10 7.87 0.56 -25.87
CA ARG A 10 6.76 0.48 -24.91
C ARG A 10 6.99 -0.35 -23.63
N VAL A 11 8.07 -1.14 -23.54
CA VAL A 11 8.33 -2.13 -22.47
C VAL A 11 9.60 -1.82 -21.65
N ARG A 12 10.53 -0.97 -22.12
CA ARG A 12 11.76 -0.63 -21.37
C ARG A 12 11.55 0.44 -20.29
N ARG A 13 10.58 1.34 -20.52
CA ARG A 13 10.27 2.47 -19.63
C ARG A 13 9.82 2.07 -18.21
N PRO A 14 8.99 1.03 -17.97
CA PRO A 14 8.47 0.74 -16.63
C PRO A 14 9.55 0.39 -15.60
N LEU A 15 10.55 -0.39 -15.99
CA LEU A 15 11.65 -0.78 -15.11
C LEU A 15 12.63 0.38 -14.88
N GLU A 16 12.92 1.14 -15.92
CA GLU A 16 13.74 2.35 -15.82
C GLU A 16 13.08 3.38 -14.90
N ILE A 17 11.76 3.59 -15.02
CA ILE A 17 10.97 4.44 -14.13
C ILE A 17 10.99 3.87 -12.71
N ALA A 18 10.82 2.56 -12.53
CA ALA A 18 10.87 1.94 -11.21
C ALA A 18 12.21 2.20 -10.50
N LEU A 19 13.34 2.09 -11.22
CA LEU A 19 14.65 2.42 -10.67
C LEU A 19 14.81 3.94 -10.46
N ALA A 20 14.30 4.77 -11.38
CA ALA A 20 14.35 6.23 -11.26
C ALA A 20 13.56 6.72 -10.04
N VAL A 21 12.46 6.06 -9.66
CA VAL A 21 11.68 6.36 -8.45
C VAL A 21 12.54 6.27 -7.18
N LEU A 22 13.59 5.44 -7.16
CA LEU A 22 14.47 5.30 -5.99
C LEU A 22 15.47 6.45 -5.84
N PHE A 23 15.99 6.97 -6.94
CA PHE A 23 17.10 7.93 -6.91
C PHE A 23 16.65 9.35 -7.24
N HIS A 24 15.70 9.50 -8.15
CA HIS A 24 15.17 10.77 -8.65
C HIS A 24 13.64 10.75 -8.68
N PRO A 25 12.98 10.62 -7.50
CA PRO A 25 11.55 10.36 -7.42
C PRO A 25 10.70 11.44 -8.08
N ALA A 26 11.08 12.72 -7.95
CA ALA A 26 10.30 13.82 -8.52
C ALA A 26 10.24 13.77 -10.05
N ASP A 27 11.36 13.41 -10.70
CA ASP A 27 11.42 13.32 -12.15
C ASP A 27 10.70 12.07 -12.66
N ALA A 28 10.86 10.95 -11.95
CA ALA A 28 10.14 9.72 -12.27
C ALA A 28 8.61 9.89 -12.17
N PHE A 29 8.11 10.50 -11.09
CA PHE A 29 6.67 10.78 -10.96
C PHE A 29 6.16 11.78 -12.01
N ARG A 30 7.00 12.74 -12.44
CA ARG A 30 6.64 13.66 -13.52
C ARG A 30 6.51 12.94 -14.87
N GLU A 31 7.39 11.99 -15.16
CA GLU A 31 7.26 11.15 -16.34
C GLU A 31 6.00 10.27 -16.27
N LEU A 32 5.72 9.68 -15.10
CA LEU A 32 4.52 8.88 -14.81
C LEU A 32 3.21 9.62 -15.05
N ARG A 33 3.19 10.95 -14.90
CA ARG A 33 2.00 11.79 -15.09
C ARG A 33 1.38 11.65 -16.49
N GLY A 34 2.23 11.41 -17.50
CA GLY A 34 1.80 11.18 -18.89
C GLY A 34 1.29 9.77 -19.17
N PHE A 35 1.47 8.82 -18.25
CA PHE A 35 1.06 7.43 -18.41
C PHE A 35 -0.20 7.11 -17.62
N ARG A 36 -1.14 6.42 -18.26
CA ARG A 36 -2.33 5.87 -17.61
C ARG A 36 -2.38 4.38 -17.90
N SER A 37 -1.72 3.59 -17.06
CA SER A 37 -1.72 2.14 -17.21
C SER A 37 -2.17 1.47 -15.93
N PHE A 38 -3.46 1.20 -15.84
CA PHE A 38 -4.03 0.44 -14.73
C PHE A 38 -3.40 -0.96 -14.62
N THR A 39 -3.11 -1.59 -15.77
CA THR A 39 -2.40 -2.87 -15.83
C THR A 39 -1.04 -2.83 -15.16
N SER A 40 -0.24 -1.78 -15.40
CA SER A 40 1.08 -1.66 -14.78
C SER A 40 0.98 -1.48 -13.26
N ALA A 41 -0.01 -0.71 -12.78
CA ALA A 41 -0.29 -0.56 -11.37
C ALA A 41 -0.64 -1.91 -10.71
N CYS A 42 -1.58 -2.65 -11.31
CA CYS A 42 -1.97 -3.98 -10.82
C CYS A 42 -0.79 -4.96 -10.80
N ILE A 43 0.05 -4.99 -11.85
CA ILE A 43 1.23 -5.85 -11.91
C ILE A 43 2.20 -5.52 -10.76
N LEU A 44 2.47 -4.24 -10.51
CA LEU A 44 3.36 -3.83 -9.42
C LEU A 44 2.79 -4.16 -8.04
N LEU A 45 1.48 -4.02 -7.83
CA LEU A 45 0.85 -4.42 -6.58
C LEU A 45 0.88 -5.94 -6.37
N LEU A 46 0.61 -6.71 -7.42
CA LEU A 46 0.74 -8.16 -7.37
C LEU A 46 2.18 -8.58 -7.09
N LEU A 47 3.17 -7.90 -7.67
CA LEU A 47 4.58 -8.12 -7.38
C LEU A 47 4.93 -7.77 -5.93
N THR A 48 4.41 -6.65 -5.42
CA THR A 48 4.59 -6.25 -4.01
C THR A 48 4.03 -7.33 -3.08
N PHE A 49 2.84 -7.86 -3.39
CA PHE A 49 2.25 -8.96 -2.62
C PHE A 49 3.05 -10.26 -2.74
N ALA A 50 3.52 -10.61 -3.94
CA ALA A 50 4.36 -11.79 -4.14
C ALA A 50 5.67 -11.70 -3.33
N VAL A 51 6.32 -10.53 -3.34
CA VAL A 51 7.50 -10.26 -2.49
C VAL A 51 7.16 -10.40 -1.01
N ARG A 52 6.00 -9.89 -0.58
CA ARG A 52 5.53 -10.07 0.81
C ARG A 52 5.39 -11.54 1.17
N VAL A 53 4.71 -12.34 0.35
CA VAL A 53 4.52 -13.79 0.59
C VAL A 53 5.86 -14.50 0.65
N VAL A 54 6.75 -14.27 -0.33
CA VAL A 54 8.09 -14.86 -0.35
C VAL A 54 8.90 -14.43 0.88
N SER A 55 8.80 -13.17 1.31
CA SER A 55 9.49 -12.71 2.52
C SER A 55 9.05 -13.45 3.78
N ILE A 56 7.75 -13.76 3.92
CA ILE A 56 7.21 -14.53 5.05
C ILE A 56 7.77 -15.96 5.02
N LEU A 57 7.90 -16.58 3.84
CA LEU A 57 8.41 -17.94 3.70
C LEU A 57 9.92 -18.05 3.98
N ILE A 58 10.69 -17.03 3.61
CA ILE A 58 12.16 -17.02 3.78
C ILE A 58 12.56 -16.57 5.18
N THR A 59 11.79 -15.67 5.81
CA THR A 59 12.16 -15.11 7.11
C THR A 59 12.20 -16.20 8.17
N SER A 60 13.34 -16.35 8.84
CA SER A 60 13.58 -17.39 9.85
C SER A 60 12.44 -17.48 10.87
N PHE A 61 11.97 -18.70 11.15
CA PHE A 61 10.86 -19.00 12.09
C PHE A 61 11.02 -18.32 13.46
N HIS A 62 12.26 -18.13 13.92
CA HIS A 62 12.59 -17.50 15.19
C HIS A 62 12.39 -15.97 15.23
N MET A 63 12.29 -15.31 14.06
CA MET A 63 12.21 -13.85 13.89
C MET A 63 10.80 -13.37 13.51
N THR A 64 9.92 -14.30 13.16
CA THR A 64 8.61 -14.00 12.60
C THR A 64 7.52 -14.13 13.68
N ASN A 65 6.74 -13.07 13.88
CA ASN A 65 5.55 -13.06 14.75
C ASN A 65 4.32 -13.75 14.12
N LEU A 66 4.40 -14.14 12.84
CA LEU A 66 3.29 -14.74 12.07
C LEU A 66 3.70 -16.13 11.58
N GLN A 67 3.34 -17.17 12.32
CA GLN A 67 3.70 -18.53 11.94
C GLN A 67 3.08 -18.89 10.57
N PRO A 68 3.84 -19.49 9.62
CA PRO A 68 3.32 -19.84 8.29
C PRO A 68 2.11 -20.78 8.34
N GLU A 69 2.01 -21.57 9.41
CA GLU A 69 0.96 -22.54 9.71
C GLU A 69 -0.40 -21.89 10.05
N ASP A 70 -0.41 -20.63 10.52
CA ASP A 70 -1.63 -19.84 10.78
C ASP A 70 -1.92 -18.80 9.69
N ALA A 71 -1.05 -18.69 8.69
CA ALA A 71 -1.10 -17.63 7.69
C ALA A 71 -2.14 -17.95 6.60
N ASN A 72 -3.38 -17.50 6.80
CA ASN A 72 -4.36 -17.45 5.71
C ASN A 72 -3.90 -16.43 4.66
N ILE A 73 -3.47 -16.92 3.50
CA ILE A 73 -2.96 -16.10 2.38
C ILE A 73 -3.97 -15.02 1.96
N VAL A 74 -5.27 -15.32 2.00
CA VAL A 74 -6.32 -14.34 1.67
C VAL A 74 -6.39 -13.24 2.72
N LEU A 75 -6.28 -13.60 4.01
CA LEU A 75 -6.29 -12.63 5.09
C LEU A 75 -5.02 -11.75 5.06
N GLU A 76 -3.86 -12.32 4.75
CA GLU A 76 -2.62 -11.57 4.54
C GLU A 76 -2.70 -10.65 3.32
N PHE A 77 -3.32 -11.09 2.22
CA PHE A 77 -3.60 -10.22 1.07
C PHE A 77 -4.44 -9.02 1.46
N ILE A 78 -5.56 -9.24 2.15
CA ILE A 78 -6.44 -8.17 2.62
C ILE A 78 -5.67 -7.24 3.56
N ARG A 79 -4.98 -7.79 4.56
CA ARG A 79 -4.22 -7.02 5.55
C ARG A 79 -3.14 -6.13 4.92
N PHE A 80 -2.52 -6.59 3.83
CA PHE A 80 -1.41 -5.87 3.20
C PHE A 80 -1.87 -4.91 2.09
N ILE A 81 -2.74 -5.36 1.18
CA ILE A 81 -3.16 -4.58 0.01
C ILE A 81 -4.28 -3.59 0.36
N PHE A 82 -5.19 -3.94 1.27
CA PHE A 82 -6.33 -3.08 1.58
C PHE A 82 -5.93 -1.72 2.19
N PRO A 83 -4.96 -1.62 3.12
CA PRO A 83 -4.43 -0.32 3.57
C PRO A 83 -3.85 0.53 2.43
N LEU A 84 -3.17 -0.10 1.47
CA LEU A 84 -2.59 0.61 0.34
C LEU A 84 -3.66 1.13 -0.63
N LEU A 85 -4.70 0.33 -0.88
CA LEU A 85 -5.86 0.73 -1.68
C LEU A 85 -6.65 1.86 -1.01
N SER A 86 -6.92 1.75 0.29
CA SER A 86 -7.60 2.80 1.06
C SER A 86 -6.79 4.10 1.06
N TRP A 87 -5.46 4.04 1.17
CA TRP A 87 -4.61 5.21 0.98
C TRP A 87 -4.81 5.86 -0.40
N ALA A 88 -4.74 5.08 -1.49
CA ALA A 88 -4.92 5.60 -2.84
C ALA A 88 -6.31 6.25 -3.03
N VAL A 89 -7.36 5.65 -2.48
CA VAL A 89 -8.73 6.19 -2.50
C VAL A 89 -8.82 7.49 -1.70
N CYS A 90 -8.39 7.50 -0.44
CA CYS A 90 -8.45 8.69 0.41
C CYS A 90 -7.62 9.84 -0.16
N CYS A 91 -6.41 9.56 -0.66
CA CYS A 91 -5.60 10.56 -1.34
C CYS A 91 -6.32 11.13 -2.56
N TYR A 92 -6.87 10.28 -3.43
CA TYR A 92 -7.62 10.75 -4.60
C TYR A 92 -8.81 11.63 -4.22
N LEU A 93 -9.61 11.22 -3.24
CA LEU A 93 -10.76 11.98 -2.77
C LEU A 93 -10.36 13.35 -2.24
N ILE A 94 -9.34 13.42 -1.39
CA ILE A 94 -8.85 14.68 -0.84
C ILE A 94 -8.21 15.55 -1.92
N THR A 95 -7.42 14.99 -2.84
CA THR A 95 -6.86 15.77 -3.96
C THR A 95 -7.97 16.30 -4.86
N SER A 96 -9.05 15.54 -5.08
CA SER A 96 -10.18 16.01 -5.90
C SER A 96 -10.93 17.18 -5.25
N ILE A 97 -10.96 17.26 -3.92
CA ILE A 97 -11.53 18.41 -3.19
C ILE A 97 -10.58 19.61 -3.21
N MET A 98 -9.27 19.36 -3.19
CA MET A 98 -8.23 20.38 -3.11
C MET A 98 -7.72 20.84 -4.49
N ASP A 99 -8.57 20.79 -5.51
CA ASP A 99 -8.28 21.15 -6.91
C ASP A 99 -7.05 20.40 -7.47
N GLY A 100 -7.03 19.09 -7.30
CA GLY A 100 -6.02 18.19 -7.83
C GLY A 100 -6.23 17.88 -9.30
N GLU A 101 -5.13 17.78 -10.04
CA GLU A 101 -5.15 17.52 -11.49
C GLU A 101 -5.05 16.01 -11.83
N SER A 102 -4.82 15.17 -10.82
CA SER A 102 -4.60 13.73 -11.02
C SER A 102 -5.90 12.94 -11.05
N PHE A 103 -6.04 12.08 -12.05
CA PHE A 103 -7.12 11.08 -12.10
C PHE A 103 -6.81 9.91 -11.18
N PHE A 104 -7.82 9.18 -10.73
CA PHE A 104 -7.64 8.01 -9.85
C PHE A 104 -6.66 6.99 -10.43
N SER A 105 -6.69 6.74 -11.75
CA SER A 105 -5.73 5.84 -12.42
C SER A 105 -4.26 6.28 -12.24
N ASN A 106 -4.02 7.59 -12.19
CA ASN A 106 -2.69 8.16 -12.03
C ASN A 106 -2.23 8.06 -10.58
N VAL A 107 -3.12 8.36 -9.64
CA VAL A 107 -2.85 8.19 -8.19
C VAL A 107 -2.54 6.73 -7.89
N PHE A 108 -3.36 5.81 -8.39
CA PHE A 108 -3.18 4.38 -8.19
C PHE A 108 -1.85 3.86 -8.78
N LEU A 109 -1.49 4.33 -9.97
CA LEU A 109 -0.21 4.03 -10.59
C LEU A 109 0.96 4.58 -9.76
N ALA A 110 0.91 5.84 -9.35
CA ALA A 110 1.92 6.46 -8.51
C ALA A 110 2.12 5.71 -7.18
N VAL A 111 1.03 5.37 -6.48
CA VAL A 111 1.09 4.61 -5.23
C VAL A 111 1.72 3.24 -5.44
N SER A 112 1.44 2.57 -6.56
CA SER A 112 2.04 1.28 -6.90
C SER A 112 3.55 1.41 -7.16
N TYR A 113 3.99 2.47 -7.84
CA TYR A 113 5.41 2.75 -8.05
C TYR A 113 6.12 3.19 -6.76
N SER A 114 5.43 3.83 -5.82
CA SER A 114 5.98 4.12 -4.49
C SER A 114 6.33 2.85 -3.69
N MET A 115 5.81 1.67 -4.07
CA MET A 115 6.16 0.38 -3.44
C MET A 115 7.44 -0.26 -3.99
N VAL A 116 8.08 0.32 -5.03
CA VAL A 116 9.31 -0.25 -5.61
C VAL A 116 10.45 -0.46 -4.59
N PRO A 117 10.72 0.44 -3.62
CA PRO A 117 11.75 0.18 -2.61
C PRO A 117 11.45 -1.06 -1.78
N TYR A 118 10.18 -1.27 -1.44
CA TYR A 118 9.74 -2.47 -0.74
C TYR A 118 10.01 -3.72 -1.57
N ILE A 119 9.61 -3.71 -2.85
CA ILE A 119 9.85 -4.83 -3.78
C ILE A 119 11.34 -5.21 -3.84
N LEU A 120 12.24 -4.22 -3.93
CA LEU A 120 13.67 -4.48 -4.12
C LEU A 120 14.41 -4.87 -2.84
N PHE A 121 14.12 -4.22 -1.71
CA PHE A 121 14.90 -4.40 -0.49
C PHE A 121 14.34 -5.47 0.43
N THR A 122 13.05 -5.79 0.37
CA THR A 122 12.45 -6.79 1.26
C THR A 122 13.03 -8.19 1.06
N LEU A 123 13.33 -8.62 -0.18
CA LEU A 123 13.91 -9.95 -0.43
C LEU A 123 15.34 -10.08 0.13
N PRO A 124 16.29 -9.16 -0.16
CA PRO A 124 17.60 -9.17 0.48
C PRO A 124 17.55 -9.12 2.01
N ILE A 125 16.67 -8.29 2.58
CA ILE A 125 16.53 -8.16 4.04
C ILE A 125 15.97 -9.46 4.64
N ALA A 126 15.00 -10.10 3.98
CA ALA A 126 14.47 -11.39 4.42
C ALA A 126 15.54 -12.49 4.37
N ALA A 127 16.33 -12.55 3.29
CA ALA A 127 17.44 -13.50 3.17
C ALA A 127 18.52 -13.26 4.24
N LEU A 128 18.77 -12.00 4.62
CA LEU A 128 19.70 -11.66 5.70
C LEU A 128 19.30 -12.32 7.02
N THR A 129 18.00 -12.50 7.30
CA THR A 129 17.52 -13.16 8.53
C THR A 129 17.94 -14.63 8.67
N LEU A 130 18.40 -15.28 7.59
CA LEU A 130 18.97 -16.63 7.65
C LEU A 130 20.37 -16.65 8.27
N LEU A 131 21.06 -15.52 8.26
CA LEU A 131 22.40 -15.36 8.82
C LEU A 131 22.38 -14.74 10.22
N LEU A 132 21.29 -14.04 10.58
CA LEU A 132 21.17 -13.35 11.86
C LEU A 132 20.72 -14.28 12.99
N THR A 133 21.22 -13.99 14.19
CA THR A 133 20.78 -14.65 15.43
C THR A 133 19.62 -13.89 16.08
N ARG A 134 18.88 -14.53 17.02
CA ARG A 134 17.75 -13.90 17.74
C ARG A 134 18.08 -12.52 18.34
N ASP A 135 19.30 -12.34 18.82
CA ASP A 135 19.76 -11.10 19.47
C ASP A 135 19.91 -9.92 18.49
N GLU A 136 19.91 -10.17 17.18
CA GLU A 136 20.10 -9.15 16.14
C GLU A 136 18.77 -8.69 15.50
N LEU A 137 17.62 -9.02 16.12
CA LEU A 137 16.28 -8.64 15.62
C LEU A 137 16.16 -7.13 15.34
N TYR A 138 16.85 -6.29 16.13
CA TYR A 138 16.87 -4.85 15.94
C TYR A 138 17.41 -4.42 14.57
N VAL A 139 18.40 -5.14 14.00
CA VAL A 139 18.95 -4.86 12.67
C VAL A 139 17.89 -5.07 11.60
N TYR A 140 17.18 -6.21 11.67
CA TYR A 140 16.07 -6.51 10.75
C TYR A 140 14.95 -5.46 10.83
N ILE A 141 14.54 -5.07 12.04
CA ILE A 141 13.52 -4.05 12.24
C ILE A 141 13.96 -2.72 11.64
N THR A 142 15.19 -2.28 11.94
CA THR A 142 15.72 -1.00 11.47
C THR A 142 15.80 -0.93 9.95
N LEU A 143 16.29 -1.99 9.29
CA LEU A 143 16.35 -2.05 7.83
C LEU A 143 14.95 -1.98 7.20
N ASN A 144 13.98 -2.73 7.74
CA ASN A 144 12.59 -2.63 7.28
C ASN A 144 12.01 -1.23 7.52
N SER A 145 12.28 -0.61 8.66
CA SER A 145 11.82 0.75 8.97
C SER A 145 12.38 1.78 7.97
N ILE A 146 13.63 1.67 7.55
CA ILE A 146 14.22 2.54 6.52
C ILE A 146 13.48 2.38 5.18
N VAL A 147 13.19 1.14 4.78
CA VAL A 147 12.43 0.87 3.55
C VAL A 147 11.04 1.50 3.61
N TRP A 148 10.31 1.30 4.71
CA TRP A 148 8.98 1.89 4.89
C TRP A 148 8.99 3.41 5.01
N LEU A 149 10.01 3.99 5.65
CA LEU A 149 10.21 5.43 5.69
C LEU A 149 10.39 5.98 4.28
N TRP A 150 11.20 5.33 3.45
CA TRP A 150 11.42 5.72 2.07
C TRP A 150 10.14 5.61 1.23
N VAL A 151 9.38 4.52 1.39
CA VAL A 151 8.04 4.38 0.82
C VAL A 151 7.13 5.55 1.22
N GLY A 152 7.10 5.93 2.49
CA GLY A 152 6.33 7.07 2.99
C GLY A 152 6.73 8.39 2.34
N VAL A 153 8.04 8.64 2.19
CA VAL A 153 8.56 9.80 1.48
C VAL A 153 8.09 9.81 0.03
N LEU A 154 8.15 8.67 -0.67
CA LEU A 154 7.66 8.56 -2.05
C LEU A 154 6.15 8.81 -2.16
N LEU A 155 5.35 8.40 -1.16
CA LEU A 155 3.92 8.69 -1.12
C LEU A 155 3.65 10.20 -1.06
N VAL A 156 4.44 10.95 -0.28
CA VAL A 156 4.30 12.42 -0.19
C VAL A 156 4.79 13.11 -1.46
N ILE A 157 5.93 12.68 -2.01
CA ILE A 157 6.47 13.25 -3.26
C ILE A 157 5.48 13.03 -4.41
N ASN A 158 4.83 11.87 -4.48
CA ASN A 158 3.89 11.61 -5.56
C ASN A 158 2.67 12.55 -5.49
N ILE A 159 2.16 12.88 -4.29
CA ILE A 159 1.04 13.82 -4.12
C ILE A 159 1.43 15.19 -4.66
N ALA A 160 2.64 15.66 -4.33
CA ALA A 160 3.17 16.93 -4.81
C ALA A 160 3.28 16.97 -6.33
N VAL A 161 3.95 15.97 -6.92
CA VAL A 161 4.32 15.99 -8.34
C VAL A 161 3.12 15.70 -9.24
N MET A 162 2.25 14.77 -8.85
CA MET A 162 1.11 14.37 -9.70
C MET A 162 0.02 15.44 -9.77
N ASN A 163 -0.08 16.29 -8.74
CA ASN A 163 -1.08 17.37 -8.66
C ASN A 163 -0.48 18.78 -8.78
N ASP A 164 0.82 18.89 -9.07
CA ASP A 164 1.55 20.16 -9.17
C ASP A 164 1.38 21.08 -7.94
N TYR A 165 1.44 20.49 -6.75
CA TYR A 165 1.26 21.21 -5.48
C TYR A 165 2.57 21.79 -4.96
N SER A 166 2.50 22.99 -4.41
CA SER A 166 3.58 23.55 -3.60
C SER A 166 3.79 22.72 -2.33
N PHE A 167 5.02 22.75 -1.78
CA PHE A 167 5.38 21.97 -0.59
C PHE A 167 4.40 22.15 0.59
N LYS A 168 3.99 23.40 0.87
CA LYS A 168 3.03 23.70 1.94
C LYS A 168 1.65 23.08 1.68
N LYS A 169 1.17 23.16 0.43
CA LYS A 169 -0.11 22.56 0.02
C LYS A 169 -0.04 21.04 0.13
N THR A 170 1.06 20.43 -0.31
CA THR A 170 1.28 18.97 -0.21
C THR A 170 1.20 18.47 1.22
N ILE A 171 1.83 19.14 2.18
CA ILE A 171 1.75 18.75 3.60
C ILE A 171 0.30 18.80 4.08
N GLY A 172 -0.42 19.90 3.80
CA GLY A 172 -1.83 20.03 4.19
C GLY A 172 -2.71 18.92 3.59
N VAL A 173 -2.54 18.63 2.31
CA VAL A 173 -3.26 17.56 1.59
C VAL A 173 -2.90 16.19 2.15
N THR A 174 -1.64 15.94 2.47
CA THR A 174 -1.18 14.67 3.05
C THR A 174 -1.81 14.45 4.43
N LEU A 175 -1.80 15.48 5.29
CA LEU A 175 -2.43 15.41 6.62
C LEU A 175 -3.94 15.21 6.53
N LEU A 176 -4.61 15.90 5.60
CA LEU A 176 -6.04 15.72 5.37
C LEU A 176 -6.37 14.34 4.80
N SER A 177 -5.49 13.77 3.96
CA SER A 177 -5.61 12.40 3.45
C SER A 177 -5.45 11.37 4.56
N LEU A 178 -4.51 11.57 5.49
CA LEU A 178 -4.36 10.73 6.68
C LEU A 178 -5.59 10.82 7.58
N PHE A 179 -6.14 12.02 7.79
CA PHE A 179 -7.37 12.20 8.56
C PHE A 179 -8.57 11.50 7.89
N ALA A 180 -8.70 11.63 6.57
CA ALA A 180 -9.71 10.91 5.80
C ALA A 180 -9.54 9.39 5.90
N LEU A 181 -8.31 8.89 5.92
CA LEU A 181 -8.02 7.48 6.11
C LEU A 181 -8.48 6.99 7.49
N ILE A 182 -8.21 7.75 8.56
CA ILE A 182 -8.67 7.41 9.91
C ILE A 182 -10.20 7.32 9.95
N ILE A 183 -10.90 8.31 9.38
CA ILE A 183 -12.36 8.30 9.30
C ILE A 183 -12.86 7.10 8.49
N PHE A 184 -12.25 6.83 7.34
CA PHE A 184 -12.61 5.70 6.47
C PHE A 184 -12.55 4.37 7.23
N TRP A 185 -11.46 4.10 7.94
CA TRP A 185 -11.31 2.89 8.74
C TRP A 185 -12.25 2.86 9.96
N ALA A 186 -12.48 4.00 10.61
CA ALA A 186 -13.45 4.10 11.70
C ALA A 186 -14.87 3.79 11.21
N THR A 187 -15.26 4.29 10.04
CA THR A 187 -16.55 3.99 9.41
C THR A 187 -16.70 2.49 9.12
N ILE A 188 -15.68 1.87 8.51
CA ILE A 188 -15.69 0.42 8.24
C ILE A 188 -15.85 -0.37 9.55
N GLY A 189 -15.07 -0.02 10.58
CA GLY A 189 -15.13 -0.66 11.88
C GLY A 189 -16.51 -0.53 12.54
N LEU A 190 -17.10 0.66 12.49
CA LEU A 190 -18.44 0.92 13.04
C LEU A 190 -19.52 0.14 12.30
N THR A 191 -19.50 0.14 10.96
CA THR A 191 -20.45 -0.64 10.15
C THR A 191 -20.34 -2.11 10.47
N PHE A 192 -19.12 -2.66 10.55
CA PHE A 192 -18.90 -4.07 10.90
C PHE A 192 -19.43 -4.40 12.30
N ALA A 193 -19.17 -3.55 13.30
CA ALA A 193 -19.68 -3.74 14.65
C ALA A 193 -21.22 -3.77 14.69
N LEU A 194 -21.88 -2.81 14.05
CA LEU A 194 -23.34 -2.74 13.99
C LEU A 194 -23.95 -3.95 13.27
N THR A 195 -23.37 -4.36 12.14
CA THR A 195 -23.82 -5.56 11.41
C THR A 195 -23.70 -6.81 12.28
N ASN A 196 -22.60 -6.97 13.03
CA ASN A 196 -22.44 -8.10 13.94
C ASN A 196 -23.47 -8.07 15.07
N HIS A 197 -23.76 -6.90 15.66
CA HIS A 197 -24.81 -6.78 16.67
C HIS A 197 -26.18 -7.24 16.15
N VAL A 198 -26.55 -6.85 14.93
CA VAL A 198 -27.81 -7.28 14.30
C VAL A 198 -27.82 -8.79 14.05
N ILE A 199 -26.73 -9.35 13.52
CA ILE A 199 -26.63 -10.79 13.26
C ILE A 199 -26.73 -11.60 14.57
N MET A 200 -26.05 -11.16 15.63
CA MET A 200 -26.11 -11.81 16.94
C MET A 200 -27.51 -11.78 17.52
N PHE A 201 -28.17 -10.61 17.48
CA PHE A 201 -29.57 -10.48 17.91
C PHE A 201 -30.50 -11.44 17.16
N VAL A 202 -30.37 -11.54 15.83
CA VAL A 202 -31.19 -12.47 15.03
C VAL A 202 -30.90 -13.93 15.39
N LYS A 203 -29.63 -14.29 15.63
CA LYS A 203 -29.26 -15.65 16.08
C LYS A 203 -29.85 -15.96 17.46
N ASP A 204 -29.80 -15.02 18.39
CA ASP A 204 -30.32 -15.19 19.74
C ASP A 204 -31.84 -15.40 19.71
N VAL A 205 -32.57 -14.56 18.97
CA VAL A 205 -34.02 -14.73 18.75
C VAL A 205 -34.34 -16.07 18.08
N TYR A 206 -33.59 -16.45 17.04
CA TYR A 206 -33.79 -17.74 16.38
C TYR A 206 -33.60 -18.92 17.33
N ASN A 207 -32.56 -18.86 18.16
CA ASN A 207 -32.28 -19.89 19.16
C ASN A 207 -33.41 -19.96 20.20
N GLU A 208 -33.86 -18.83 20.74
CA GLU A 208 -34.98 -18.76 21.69
C GLU A 208 -36.26 -19.39 21.12
N VAL A 209 -36.63 -19.04 19.89
CA VAL A 209 -37.82 -19.61 19.22
C VAL A 209 -37.68 -21.12 19.03
N ARG A 210 -36.49 -21.61 18.66
CA ARG A 210 -36.24 -23.05 18.54
C ARG A 210 -36.35 -23.77 19.89
N TYR A 211 -35.83 -23.20 20.97
CA TYR A 211 -35.96 -23.78 22.31
C TYR A 211 -37.42 -23.87 22.73
N LEU A 212 -38.22 -22.84 22.45
CA LEU A 212 -39.66 -22.85 22.76
C LEU A 212 -40.46 -23.86 21.94
N MET A 213 -40.09 -24.14 20.69
CA MET A 213 -40.77 -25.16 19.88
C MET A 213 -40.33 -26.60 20.18
N SER A 214 -39.16 -26.77 20.81
CA SER A 214 -38.59 -28.07 21.15
C SER A 214 -39.05 -28.61 22.51
N ASN A 215 -39.86 -27.85 23.25
CA ASN A 215 -40.34 -28.18 24.60
C ASN A 215 -41.87 -28.09 24.64
#